data_AF-A0A1F5AD87-F1
#
_entry.id   AF-A0A1F5AD87-F1
#
_cell.length_a   1.000
_cell.length_b   1.000
_cell.length_c   1.000
_cell.angle_alpha   90.00
_cell.angle_beta   90.00
_cell.angle_gamma   90.00
#
_symmetry.space_group_name_H-M   'P 1'
#
loop_
_entity.id
_entity.type
_entity.pdbx_description
1 polymer ?
#
loop_
_entity_poly.entity_id
_entity_poly.type
_entity_poly.pdbx_seq_one_letter_code
_entity_poly.pdbx_strand_id
1 'polypeptide(L)'
;MRKRLREDRDIVMSGNIGGIYQKYGEDKRFFTVVSLDDPTFQERSVEVILDGQDASDFKSYINSVSVLFRKQRFSGAPMTGEVKFIDQQFAQSGNHLSFKYGRLNEASTEWLDYEYKPKWSFYGGVEWEGDWTKTSDSVLTLSPPVRRRTLEISVDEDNILKNAIKALALQIKHRIYGKDILKEVIINYDKGDPLQADYTYMHEDGNLSYSYKVVWLLLDGREVHTDWMTKESPFIYAVYTKK
;
A
#
# COMPACT_ATOMS: atom_id res chain seq x y z
N MET A 1 52.52 -31.71 9.22
CA MET A 1 51.79 -30.80 8.29
C MET A 1 51.42 -29.53 9.03
N ARG A 2 51.91 -28.36 8.59
CA ARG A 2 51.61 -27.05 9.20
C ARG A 2 50.44 -26.41 8.44
N LYS A 3 49.27 -26.29 9.07
CA LYS A 3 48.10 -25.59 8.52
C LYS A 3 48.42 -24.10 8.46
N ARG A 4 48.44 -23.49 7.27
CA ARG A 4 48.51 -22.01 7.14
C ARG A 4 47.13 -21.44 7.43
N LEU A 5 47.05 -20.54 8.41
CA LEU A 5 45.90 -19.65 8.56
C LEU A 5 45.91 -18.66 7.40
N ARG A 6 44.75 -18.45 6.78
CA ARG A 6 44.53 -17.40 5.79
C ARG A 6 44.19 -16.14 6.59
N GLU A 7 45.06 -15.14 6.57
CA GLU A 7 44.73 -13.79 7.03
C GLU A 7 44.15 -13.03 5.85
N ASP A 8 42.87 -12.66 5.93
CA ASP A 8 42.32 -11.63 5.07
C ASP A 8 42.80 -10.28 5.57
N ARG A 9 43.45 -9.51 4.69
CA ARG A 9 43.94 -8.16 4.97
C ARG A 9 43.16 -7.18 4.11
N ASP A 10 42.42 -6.29 4.75
CA ASP A 10 41.85 -5.13 4.08
C ASP A 10 42.96 -4.08 3.88
N ILE A 11 43.42 -3.96 2.64
CA ILE A 11 44.38 -2.92 2.24
C ILE A 11 43.57 -1.76 1.66
N VAL A 12 43.51 -0.64 2.38
CA VAL A 12 42.98 0.60 1.82
C VAL A 12 44.00 1.15 0.82
N MET A 13 43.72 0.99 -0.47
CA MET A 13 44.47 1.66 -1.53
C MET A 13 43.96 3.09 -1.67
N SER A 14 44.58 4.03 -0.97
CA SER A 14 44.46 5.45 -1.27
C SER A 14 45.71 5.90 -2.04
N GLY A 15 45.50 6.60 -3.16
CA GLY A 15 46.57 7.03 -4.05
C GLY A 15 46.24 8.39 -4.68
N ASN A 16 47.24 9.26 -4.77
CA ASN A 16 47.11 10.57 -5.38
C ASN A 16 47.26 10.46 -6.91
N ILE A 17 46.26 10.90 -7.67
CA ILE A 17 46.29 10.87 -9.14
C ILE A 17 47.12 12.00 -9.76
N GLY A 18 47.63 12.94 -8.97
CA GLY A 18 48.36 14.12 -9.42
C GLY A 18 49.62 13.79 -10.22
N GLY A 19 50.39 12.76 -9.84
CA GLY A 19 51.54 12.32 -10.62
C GLY A 19 51.17 11.70 -11.97
N ILE A 20 50.02 11.02 -12.03
CA ILE A 20 49.48 10.46 -13.28
C ILE A 20 48.94 11.59 -14.17
N TYR A 21 48.25 12.57 -13.58
CA TYR A 21 47.75 13.75 -14.28
C TYR A 21 48.89 14.64 -14.80
N GLN A 22 49.97 14.83 -14.06
CA GLN A 22 51.15 15.57 -14.56
C GLN A 22 51.75 14.94 -15.82
N LYS A 23 51.70 13.61 -15.93
CA LYS A 23 52.29 12.87 -17.05
C LYS A 23 51.35 12.71 -18.24
N TYR A 24 50.04 12.60 -18.01
CA TYR A 24 49.06 12.25 -19.04
C TYR A 24 47.83 13.18 -19.09
N GLY A 25 47.82 14.29 -18.36
CA GLY A 25 46.63 15.14 -18.15
C GLY A 25 46.06 15.75 -19.43
N GLU A 26 46.87 15.93 -20.48
CA GLU A 26 46.42 16.40 -21.79
C GLU A 26 46.09 15.25 -22.77
N ASP A 27 46.41 14.00 -22.40
CA ASP A 27 46.13 12.83 -23.22
C ASP A 27 44.68 12.38 -23.01
N LYS A 28 43.83 12.66 -24.01
CA LYS A 28 42.40 12.33 -24.01
C LYS A 28 42.08 10.84 -23.84
N ARG A 29 43.07 9.95 -24.02
CA ARG A 29 42.92 8.52 -23.75
C ARG A 29 42.88 8.21 -22.25
N PHE A 30 43.51 9.06 -21.43
CA PHE A 30 43.62 8.88 -19.97
C PHE A 30 42.78 9.90 -19.20
N PHE A 31 42.71 11.14 -19.67
CA PHE A 31 41.91 12.21 -19.05
C PHE A 31 41.08 12.90 -20.13
N THR A 32 39.77 12.75 -20.05
CA THR A 32 38.84 13.47 -20.92
C THR A 32 38.04 14.46 -20.11
N VAL A 33 37.84 15.66 -20.65
CA VAL A 33 36.89 16.62 -20.11
C VAL A 33 35.54 16.26 -20.69
N VAL A 34 34.67 15.74 -19.84
CA VAL A 34 33.26 15.54 -20.16
C VAL A 34 32.47 16.74 -19.66
N SER A 35 31.66 17.33 -20.53
CA SER A 35 30.71 18.35 -20.09
C SER A 35 29.64 17.67 -19.25
N LEU A 36 29.31 18.23 -18.08
CA LEU A 36 28.13 17.79 -17.33
C LEU A 36 26.83 18.27 -17.99
N ASP A 37 26.92 19.23 -18.92
CA ASP A 37 25.82 19.63 -19.79
C ASP A 37 25.65 18.67 -21.00
N ASP A 38 26.50 17.64 -21.11
CA ASP A 38 26.32 16.61 -22.12
C ASP A 38 24.98 15.88 -21.85
N PRO A 39 24.08 15.79 -22.84
CA PRO A 39 22.80 15.11 -22.72
C PRO A 39 22.90 13.70 -22.12
N THR A 40 24.02 13.02 -22.30
CA THR A 40 24.30 11.69 -21.76
C THR A 40 24.17 11.60 -20.25
N PHE A 41 24.50 12.68 -19.53
CA PHE A 41 24.41 12.77 -18.06
C PHE A 41 23.08 13.31 -17.57
N GLN A 42 22.13 13.58 -18.47
CA GLN A 42 20.80 14.00 -18.05
C GLN A 42 20.11 12.88 -17.27
N GLU A 43 19.58 13.26 -16.10
CA GLU A 43 18.72 12.43 -15.29
C GLU A 43 17.30 12.96 -15.35
N ARG A 44 16.36 12.05 -15.16
CA ARG A 44 14.96 12.37 -14.95
C ARG A 44 14.53 11.85 -13.59
N SER A 45 13.84 12.72 -12.85
CA SER A 45 13.06 12.35 -11.67
C SER A 45 11.61 12.18 -12.08
N VAL A 46 11.01 11.06 -11.69
CA VAL A 46 9.57 10.84 -11.71
C VAL A 46 9.09 10.93 -10.28
N GLU A 47 8.26 11.93 -9.98
CA GLU A 47 7.64 12.08 -8.68
C GLU A 47 6.40 11.18 -8.61
N VAL A 48 6.27 10.41 -7.54
CA VAL A 48 5.12 9.58 -7.25
C VAL A 48 4.45 10.17 -6.02
N ILE A 49 3.17 10.51 -6.15
CA ILE A 49 2.38 11.14 -5.11
C ILE A 49 1.19 10.23 -4.81
N LEU A 50 0.97 9.95 -3.52
CA LEU A 50 -0.28 9.37 -3.07
C LEU A 50 -1.29 10.49 -2.86
N ASP A 51 -2.47 10.36 -3.47
CA ASP A 51 -3.51 11.38 -3.43
C ASP A 51 -3.83 11.79 -1.98
N GLY A 52 -3.88 13.11 -1.75
CA GLY A 52 -3.83 13.74 -0.43
C GLY A 52 -5.09 13.59 0.40
N GLN A 53 -6.22 13.18 -0.19
CA GLN A 53 -7.42 12.84 0.57
C GLN A 53 -7.19 11.64 1.50
N ASP A 54 -6.22 10.79 1.21
CA ASP A 54 -6.04 9.51 1.91
C ASP A 54 -4.83 9.48 2.84
N ALA A 55 -4.09 10.58 3.08
CA ALA A 55 -2.88 10.51 3.93
C ALA A 55 -3.18 10.15 5.41
N SER A 56 -4.29 10.65 5.96
CA SER A 56 -4.80 10.24 7.28
C SER A 56 -5.40 8.83 7.28
N ASP A 57 -6.00 8.44 6.15
CA ASP A 57 -6.69 7.17 5.97
C ASP A 57 -5.76 6.01 5.59
N PHE A 58 -4.58 6.33 5.07
CA PHE A 58 -3.54 5.39 4.65
C PHE A 58 -3.21 4.45 5.80
N LYS A 59 -3.01 5.01 7.00
CA LYS A 59 -2.67 4.25 8.21
C LYS A 59 -3.78 3.31 8.67
N SER A 60 -5.02 3.62 8.35
CA SER A 60 -6.18 2.88 8.85
C SER A 60 -6.48 1.62 8.04
N TYR A 61 -6.02 1.52 6.79
CA TYR A 61 -6.42 0.42 5.90
C TYR A 61 -5.35 -0.07 4.91
N ILE A 62 -4.28 0.69 4.67
CA ILE A 62 -3.24 0.36 3.69
C ILE A 62 -1.96 -0.08 4.43
N ASN A 63 -1.45 -1.26 4.09
CA ASN A 63 -0.14 -1.73 4.56
C ASN A 63 1.00 -1.05 3.78
N SER A 64 0.90 -1.08 2.45
CA SER A 64 1.92 -0.52 1.56
C SER A 64 1.40 -0.28 0.15
N VAL A 65 2.04 0.65 -0.55
CA VAL A 65 1.82 0.89 -1.99
C VAL A 65 3.17 0.86 -2.68
N SER A 66 3.31 0.03 -3.71
CA SER A 66 4.51 -0.05 -4.53
C SER A 66 4.21 0.41 -5.95
N VAL A 67 5.15 1.12 -6.56
CA VAL A 67 5.17 1.36 -8.00
C VAL A 67 6.41 0.69 -8.55
N LEU A 68 6.19 -0.31 -9.39
CA LEU A 68 7.24 -0.94 -10.16
C LEU A 68 7.46 -0.12 -11.42
N PHE A 69 8.71 0.20 -11.72
CA PHE A 69 9.11 0.90 -12.92
C PHE A 69 9.84 -0.05 -13.86
N ARG A 70 9.59 0.08 -15.15
CA ARG A 70 10.35 -0.57 -16.22
C ARG A 70 10.64 0.47 -17.30
N LYS A 71 11.91 0.66 -17.62
CA LYS A 71 12.34 1.45 -18.78
C LYS A 71 13.08 0.57 -19.75
N GLN A 72 12.54 0.45 -20.96
CA GLN A 72 13.27 -0.15 -22.06
C GLN A 72 14.43 0.78 -22.42
N ARG A 73 15.65 0.21 -22.49
CA ARG A 73 16.82 0.94 -22.96
C ARG A 73 16.98 0.76 -24.46
N PHE A 74 17.53 1.75 -25.13
CA PHE A 74 17.87 1.66 -26.56
C PHE A 74 18.84 0.49 -26.84
N SER A 75 19.78 0.27 -25.93
CA SER A 75 20.68 -0.89 -25.97
C SER A 75 20.87 -1.50 -24.59
N GLY A 76 20.84 -2.84 -24.51
CA GLY A 76 21.06 -3.59 -23.28
C GLY A 76 19.77 -4.03 -22.56
N ALA A 77 19.93 -4.51 -21.33
CA ALA A 77 18.81 -4.98 -20.53
C ALA A 77 17.90 -3.82 -20.09
N PRO A 78 16.57 -4.06 -19.97
CA PRO A 78 15.66 -3.06 -19.42
C PRO A 78 16.06 -2.70 -17.99
N MET A 79 15.90 -1.43 -17.65
CA MET A 79 16.04 -0.96 -16.28
C MET A 79 14.73 -1.22 -15.53
N THR A 80 14.84 -1.78 -14.33
CA THR A 80 13.70 -1.92 -13.41
C THR A 80 13.98 -1.16 -12.13
N GLY A 81 12.92 -0.68 -11.48
CA GLY A 81 13.01 -0.03 -10.18
C GLY A 81 11.71 -0.20 -9.40
N GLU A 82 11.76 0.15 -8.12
CA GLU A 82 10.58 0.16 -7.26
C GLU A 82 10.64 1.40 -6.37
N VAL A 83 9.51 2.07 -6.25
CA VAL A 83 9.24 3.03 -5.19
C VAL A 83 8.15 2.44 -4.32
N LYS A 84 8.34 2.47 -3.00
CA LYS A 84 7.41 1.86 -2.06
C LYS A 84 7.07 2.81 -0.93
N PHE A 85 5.79 3.00 -0.70
CA PHE A 85 5.23 3.69 0.45
C PHE A 85 4.88 2.69 1.55
N ILE A 86 5.40 2.93 2.75
CA ILE A 86 5.07 2.24 4.00
C ILE A 86 4.90 3.30 5.10
N ASP A 87 4.22 2.97 6.20
CA ASP A 87 3.94 3.92 7.29
C ASP A 87 5.21 4.63 7.83
N GLN A 88 6.32 3.89 7.99
CA GLN A 88 7.61 4.46 8.42
C GLN A 88 8.14 5.54 7.47
N GLN A 89 7.92 5.35 6.17
CA GLN A 89 8.43 6.24 5.12
C GLN A 89 7.53 7.46 4.92
N PHE A 90 6.22 7.29 5.15
CA PHE A 90 5.25 8.39 5.23
C PHE A 90 5.62 9.41 6.31
N ALA A 91 6.12 8.95 7.45
CA ALA A 91 6.54 9.85 8.54
C ALA A 91 7.77 10.70 8.17
N GLN A 92 8.61 10.26 7.23
CA GLN A 92 9.87 10.91 6.86
C GLN A 92 9.74 11.78 5.60
N SER A 93 9.06 11.27 4.57
CA SER A 93 8.97 11.87 3.24
C SER A 93 7.55 12.35 2.92
N GLY A 94 6.58 12.16 3.82
CA GLY A 94 5.18 12.45 3.52
C GLY A 94 4.61 11.49 2.47
N ASN A 95 3.70 11.99 1.65
CA ASN A 95 3.01 11.24 0.60
C ASN A 95 3.71 11.31 -0.78
N HIS A 96 4.99 11.70 -0.84
CA HIS A 96 5.74 11.80 -2.10
C HIS A 96 7.05 11.03 -2.05
N LEU A 97 7.39 10.37 -3.15
CA LEU A 97 8.65 9.67 -3.36
C LEU A 97 9.10 9.85 -4.81
N SER A 98 10.39 9.71 -5.10
CA SER A 98 10.91 9.88 -6.46
C SER A 98 11.63 8.63 -6.97
N PHE A 99 11.46 8.36 -8.26
CA PHE A 99 12.26 7.40 -9.02
C PHE A 99 13.14 8.15 -10.02
N LYS A 100 14.45 7.86 -10.03
CA LYS A 100 15.40 8.50 -10.94
C LYS A 100 15.96 7.54 -11.96
N TYR A 101 16.11 8.00 -13.20
CA TYR A 101 16.82 7.28 -14.26
C TYR A 101 17.58 8.22 -15.18
N GLY A 102 18.69 7.74 -15.75
CA GLY A 102 19.54 8.49 -16.67
C GLY A 102 19.15 8.29 -18.14
N ARG A 103 19.52 9.26 -18.98
CA ARG A 103 19.34 9.25 -20.44
C ARG A 103 20.25 8.27 -21.17
N LEU A 104 21.49 8.07 -20.70
CA LEU A 104 22.44 7.07 -21.20
C LEU A 104 22.65 7.09 -22.73
N ASN A 105 22.93 8.26 -23.31
CA ASN A 105 23.16 8.47 -24.76
C ASN A 105 21.93 8.25 -25.67
N GLU A 106 20.71 8.15 -25.14
CA GLU A 106 19.50 8.04 -25.97
C GLU A 106 19.20 9.39 -26.66
N ALA A 107 19.41 9.49 -27.97
CA ALA A 107 19.28 10.76 -28.71
C ALA A 107 17.81 11.22 -28.87
N SER A 108 16.85 10.30 -28.90
CA SER A 108 15.43 10.58 -29.08
C SER A 108 14.75 11.00 -27.77
N THR A 109 13.64 11.74 -27.85
CA THR A 109 12.79 12.08 -26.69
C THR A 109 12.12 10.87 -26.05
N GLU A 110 12.15 9.71 -26.70
CA GLU A 110 11.64 8.43 -26.18
C GLU A 110 12.38 7.99 -24.91
N TRP A 111 13.54 8.59 -24.61
CA TRP A 111 14.23 8.34 -23.34
C TRP A 111 13.36 8.72 -22.14
N LEU A 112 12.41 9.64 -22.32
CA LEU A 112 11.41 10.06 -21.35
C LEU A 112 10.34 9.00 -21.09
N ASP A 113 10.17 8.04 -21.99
CA ASP A 113 9.16 7.00 -21.84
C ASP A 113 9.59 5.96 -20.80
N TYR A 114 8.63 5.55 -20.00
CA TYR A 114 8.76 4.43 -19.08
C TYR A 114 7.40 3.74 -18.91
N GLU A 115 7.43 2.56 -18.34
CA GLU A 115 6.25 1.83 -17.92
C GLU A 115 6.24 1.77 -16.41
N TYR A 116 5.06 1.87 -15.82
CA TYR A 116 4.87 1.68 -14.39
C TYR A 116 3.72 0.72 -14.12
N LYS A 117 3.76 0.09 -12.95
CA LYS A 117 2.71 -0.80 -12.47
C LYS A 117 2.47 -0.57 -10.99
N PRO A 118 1.28 -0.09 -10.59
CA PRO A 118 0.94 0.08 -9.19
C PRO A 118 0.56 -1.26 -8.55
N LYS A 119 1.02 -1.47 -7.32
CA LYS A 119 0.65 -2.60 -6.47
C LYS A 119 0.24 -2.08 -5.10
N TRP A 120 -0.94 -2.49 -4.65
CA TRP A 120 -1.52 -2.09 -3.37
C TRP A 120 -1.64 -3.29 -2.45
N SER A 121 -1.29 -3.08 -1.17
CA SER A 121 -1.48 -4.07 -0.11
C SER A 121 -2.29 -3.42 1.01
N PHE A 122 -3.43 -4.01 1.34
CA PHE A 122 -4.35 -3.52 2.35
C PHE A 122 -4.39 -4.46 3.57
N TYR A 123 -4.90 -3.95 4.69
CA TYR A 123 -5.18 -4.76 5.88
C TYR A 123 -6.13 -5.92 5.56
N GLY A 124 -6.00 -7.00 6.34
CA GLY A 124 -6.64 -8.27 6.01
C GLY A 124 -5.92 -9.05 4.90
N GLY A 125 -4.77 -8.54 4.41
CA GLY A 125 -3.93 -9.18 3.40
C GLY A 125 -4.58 -9.21 2.01
N VAL A 126 -5.39 -8.20 1.71
CA VAL A 126 -5.92 -7.97 0.36
C VAL A 126 -4.79 -7.36 -0.47
N GLU A 127 -4.54 -7.91 -1.65
CA GLU A 127 -3.59 -7.35 -2.60
C GLU A 127 -4.31 -6.99 -3.89
N TRP A 128 -3.88 -5.91 -4.52
CA TRP A 128 -4.30 -5.54 -5.86
C TRP A 128 -3.09 -5.12 -6.67
N GLU A 129 -3.09 -5.50 -7.94
CA GLU A 129 -2.03 -5.17 -8.89
C GLU A 129 -2.67 -4.66 -10.17
N GLY A 130 -2.24 -3.49 -10.61
CA GLY A 130 -2.67 -2.92 -11.88
C GLY A 130 -1.88 -3.49 -13.06
N ASP A 131 -2.23 -3.06 -14.26
CA ASP A 131 -1.48 -3.39 -15.47
C ASP A 131 -0.27 -2.47 -15.66
N TRP A 132 0.68 -2.92 -16.49
CA TRP A 132 1.76 -2.06 -16.97
C TRP A 132 1.19 -0.95 -17.84
N THR A 133 1.44 0.30 -17.45
CA THR A 133 1.00 1.49 -18.17
C THR A 133 2.22 2.24 -18.69
N LYS A 134 2.29 2.45 -20.01
CA LYS A 134 3.33 3.26 -20.64
C LYS A 134 2.97 4.74 -20.52
N THR A 135 3.90 5.57 -20.08
CA THR A 135 3.74 7.02 -19.99
C THR A 135 5.09 7.73 -20.14
N SER A 136 5.03 9.04 -20.32
CA SER A 136 6.16 9.95 -20.27
C SER A 136 5.97 11.06 -19.22
N ASP A 137 5.03 10.90 -18.27
CA ASP A 137 4.73 11.92 -17.26
C ASP A 137 5.85 12.06 -16.22
N SER A 138 6.08 13.27 -15.72
CA SER A 138 7.06 13.51 -14.63
C SER A 138 6.45 13.33 -13.24
N VAL A 139 5.13 13.27 -13.14
CA VAL A 139 4.39 13.10 -11.88
C VAL A 139 3.33 12.03 -12.05
N LEU A 140 3.34 11.04 -11.16
CA LEU A 140 2.32 10.00 -11.06
C LEU A 140 1.53 10.22 -9.77
N THR A 141 0.25 10.57 -9.89
CA THR A 141 -0.67 10.58 -8.75
C THR A 141 -1.40 9.24 -8.69
N LEU A 142 -1.30 8.55 -7.55
CA LEU A 142 -1.98 7.27 -7.33
C LEU A 142 -3.11 7.45 -6.32
N SER A 143 -4.28 6.92 -6.68
CA SER A 143 -5.43 6.82 -5.79
C SER A 143 -5.70 5.34 -5.49
N PRO A 144 -6.18 4.98 -4.27
CA PRO A 144 -6.51 3.61 -3.94
C PRO A 144 -7.56 3.03 -4.90
N PRO A 145 -7.39 1.79 -5.38
CA PRO A 145 -8.38 1.13 -6.24
C PRO A 145 -9.59 0.61 -5.45
N VAL A 146 -9.83 1.09 -4.23
CA VAL A 146 -10.95 0.68 -3.38
C VAL A 146 -11.66 1.90 -2.84
N ARG A 147 -12.96 1.77 -2.61
CA ARG A 147 -13.76 2.77 -1.90
C ARG A 147 -14.06 2.30 -0.49
N ARG A 148 -14.52 3.23 0.35
CA ARG A 148 -14.87 2.96 1.74
C ARG A 148 -16.34 3.26 1.96
N ARG A 149 -16.95 2.47 2.83
CA ARG A 149 -18.32 2.70 3.27
C ARG A 149 -18.47 2.34 4.73
N THR A 150 -19.19 3.19 5.46
CA THR A 150 -19.52 2.96 6.87
C THR A 150 -20.89 2.30 6.97
N LEU A 151 -20.94 1.24 7.77
CA LEU A 151 -22.17 0.62 8.23
C LEU A 151 -22.53 1.22 9.59
N GLU A 152 -23.73 1.77 9.68
CA GLU A 152 -24.33 2.22 10.93
C GLU A 152 -25.11 1.05 11.54
N ILE A 153 -24.68 0.62 12.72
CA ILE A 153 -25.25 -0.49 13.44
C ILE A 153 -26.02 0.09 14.61
N SER A 154 -27.29 -0.30 14.74
CA SER A 154 -28.14 0.10 15.86
C SER A 154 -28.88 -1.08 16.44
N VAL A 155 -29.13 -1.00 17.75
CA VAL A 155 -29.81 -2.04 18.52
C VAL A 155 -30.92 -1.39 19.34
N ASP A 156 -32.05 -2.08 19.41
CA ASP A 156 -33.21 -1.62 20.17
C ASP A 156 -33.10 -1.96 21.67
N GLU A 157 -33.11 -0.95 22.52
CA GLU A 157 -33.03 -1.12 23.97
C GLU A 157 -34.23 -1.87 24.53
N ASP A 158 -35.45 -1.57 24.04
CA ASP A 158 -36.66 -2.26 24.48
C ASP A 158 -36.58 -3.75 24.15
N ASN A 159 -36.00 -4.09 22.99
CA ASN A 159 -35.76 -5.46 22.58
C ASN A 159 -34.73 -6.17 23.48
N ILE A 160 -33.66 -5.48 23.90
CA ILE A 160 -32.66 -6.00 24.84
C ILE A 160 -33.30 -6.34 26.18
N LEU A 161 -34.01 -5.38 26.77
CA LEU A 161 -34.64 -5.52 28.09
C LEU A 161 -35.70 -6.61 28.09
N LYS A 162 -36.59 -6.61 27.09
CA LYS A 162 -37.67 -7.61 26.95
C LYS A 162 -37.17 -9.04 26.82
N ASN A 163 -35.98 -9.23 26.25
CA ASN A 163 -35.42 -10.56 25.95
C ASN A 163 -34.25 -10.95 26.85
N ALA A 164 -33.93 -10.16 27.88
CA ALA A 164 -32.83 -10.44 28.80
C ALA A 164 -31.49 -10.63 28.07
N ILE A 165 -31.20 -9.75 27.10
CA ILE A 165 -29.97 -9.79 26.31
C ILE A 165 -28.85 -9.09 27.10
N LYS A 166 -27.70 -9.75 27.20
CA LYS A 166 -26.51 -9.24 27.88
C LYS A 166 -25.57 -8.50 26.94
N ALA A 167 -25.36 -9.07 25.76
CA ALA A 167 -24.48 -8.54 24.72
C ALA A 167 -24.86 -9.10 23.35
N LEU A 168 -24.34 -8.49 22.30
CA LEU A 168 -24.40 -9.03 20.95
C LEU A 168 -23.07 -8.86 20.22
N ALA A 169 -22.81 -9.76 19.27
CA ALA A 169 -21.74 -9.65 18.31
C ALA A 169 -22.30 -9.72 16.89
N LEU A 170 -22.04 -8.69 16.09
CA LEU A 170 -22.27 -8.70 14.65
C LEU A 170 -21.03 -9.23 13.96
N GLN A 171 -21.17 -10.38 13.31
CA GLN A 171 -20.14 -10.92 12.43
C GLN A 171 -20.46 -10.48 11.01
N ILE A 172 -19.61 -9.60 10.47
CA ILE A 172 -19.77 -8.97 9.16
C ILE A 172 -18.70 -9.52 8.22
N LYS A 173 -19.16 -10.04 7.09
CA LYS A 173 -18.33 -10.61 6.02
C LYS A 173 -18.50 -9.76 4.76
N HIS A 174 -17.40 -9.31 4.18
CA HIS A 174 -17.37 -8.68 2.87
C HIS A 174 -16.22 -9.26 2.04
N ARG A 175 -16.23 -9.00 0.73
CA ARG A 175 -15.25 -9.54 -0.21
C ARG A 175 -14.63 -8.43 -1.02
N ILE A 176 -13.31 -8.45 -1.13
CA ILE A 176 -12.53 -7.47 -1.89
C ILE A 176 -11.44 -8.23 -2.63
N TYR A 177 -11.34 -8.05 -3.95
CA TYR A 177 -10.35 -8.68 -4.81
C TYR A 177 -10.21 -10.18 -4.58
N GLY A 178 -11.36 -10.85 -4.46
CA GLY A 178 -11.42 -12.29 -4.27
C GLY A 178 -11.11 -12.79 -2.86
N LYS A 179 -10.83 -11.89 -1.90
CA LYS A 179 -10.55 -12.23 -0.51
C LYS A 179 -11.73 -11.92 0.39
N ASP A 180 -12.12 -12.90 1.19
CA ASP A 180 -13.15 -12.73 2.21
C ASP A 180 -12.55 -12.12 3.48
N ILE A 181 -13.16 -11.04 3.95
CA ILE A 181 -12.81 -10.37 5.20
C ILE A 181 -13.94 -10.57 6.19
N LEU A 182 -13.61 -11.07 7.37
CA LEU A 182 -14.53 -11.22 8.49
C LEU A 182 -14.15 -10.22 9.59
N LYS A 183 -15.11 -9.42 10.02
CA LYS A 183 -14.97 -8.53 11.17
C LYS A 183 -16.08 -8.80 12.17
N GLU A 184 -15.75 -8.63 13.44
CA GLU A 184 -16.70 -8.70 14.53
C GLU A 184 -16.84 -7.32 15.19
N VAL A 185 -18.08 -6.89 15.40
CA VAL A 185 -18.47 -5.69 16.16
C VAL A 185 -19.26 -6.17 17.37
N ILE A 186 -18.78 -5.87 18.57
CA ILE A 186 -19.38 -6.33 19.82
C ILE A 186 -20.00 -5.13 20.54
N ILE A 187 -21.23 -5.29 21.02
CA ILE A 187 -21.94 -4.32 21.87
C ILE A 187 -22.30 -5.04 23.18
N ASN A 188 -21.70 -4.64 24.29
CA ASN A 188 -21.96 -5.16 25.63
C ASN A 188 -22.88 -4.22 26.40
N TYR A 189 -24.19 -4.50 26.38
CA TYR A 189 -25.16 -3.70 27.12
C TYR A 189 -24.87 -3.69 28.62
N ASP A 190 -24.51 -4.84 29.19
CA ASP A 190 -24.17 -4.98 30.63
C ASP A 190 -22.96 -4.15 31.06
N LYS A 191 -22.10 -3.74 30.12
CA LYS A 191 -20.95 -2.85 30.39
C LYS A 191 -21.26 -1.38 30.12
N GLY A 192 -22.49 -1.07 29.69
CA GLY A 192 -22.90 0.28 29.30
C GLY A 192 -22.36 0.73 27.94
N ASP A 193 -22.04 -0.21 27.03
CA ASP A 193 -21.63 0.14 25.68
C ASP A 193 -22.79 0.88 24.95
N PRO A 194 -22.48 1.88 24.10
CA PRO A 194 -23.49 2.50 23.26
C PRO A 194 -24.22 1.46 22.39
N LEU A 195 -25.55 1.60 22.26
CA LEU A 195 -26.38 0.75 21.39
C LEU A 195 -26.27 1.12 19.90
N GLN A 196 -25.27 1.93 19.57
CA GLN A 196 -24.91 2.34 18.23
C GLN A 196 -23.42 2.08 18.02
N ALA A 197 -23.07 1.55 16.86
CA ALA A 197 -21.68 1.29 16.49
C ALA A 197 -21.50 1.50 14.99
N ASP A 198 -20.29 1.91 14.60
CA ASP A 198 -19.93 2.08 13.21
C ASP A 198 -18.90 1.03 12.79
N TYR A 199 -19.04 0.53 11.57
CA TYR A 199 -18.02 -0.27 10.92
C TYR A 199 -17.74 0.20 9.50
N THR A 200 -16.56 0.76 9.27
CA THR A 200 -16.09 1.11 7.93
C THR A 200 -15.42 -0.10 7.28
N TYR A 201 -15.94 -0.51 6.13
CA TYR A 201 -15.34 -1.55 5.29
C TYR A 201 -14.88 -0.96 3.95
N MET A 202 -13.91 -1.63 3.33
CA MET A 202 -13.44 -1.35 1.99
C MET A 202 -14.25 -2.16 0.98
N HIS A 203 -14.42 -1.64 -0.24
CA HIS A 203 -15.09 -2.35 -1.31
C HIS A 203 -14.58 -1.95 -2.68
N GLU A 204 -14.75 -2.85 -3.66
CA GLU A 204 -14.56 -2.53 -5.07
C GLU A 204 -15.67 -1.58 -5.53
N ASP A 205 -15.41 -0.80 -6.58
CA ASP A 205 -16.41 0.12 -7.10
C ASP A 205 -17.67 -0.63 -7.54
N GLY A 206 -18.84 -0.14 -7.15
CA GLY A 206 -20.12 -0.79 -7.38
C GLY A 206 -20.42 -2.06 -6.57
N ASN A 207 -19.44 -2.68 -5.88
CA ASN A 207 -19.68 -3.88 -5.05
C ASN A 207 -19.94 -3.50 -3.59
N LEU A 208 -21.17 -3.11 -3.30
CA LEU A 208 -21.59 -2.69 -1.96
C LEU A 208 -22.07 -3.84 -1.06
N SER A 209 -21.93 -5.08 -1.52
CA SER A 209 -22.51 -6.24 -0.86
C SER A 209 -21.70 -6.68 0.35
N TYR A 210 -22.40 -6.99 1.43
CA TYR A 210 -21.85 -7.65 2.60
C TYR A 210 -22.86 -8.65 3.13
N SER A 211 -22.38 -9.62 3.89
CA SER A 211 -23.22 -10.54 4.64
C SER A 211 -22.96 -10.37 6.12
N TYR A 212 -23.99 -10.49 6.95
CA TYR A 212 -23.81 -10.46 8.39
C TYR A 212 -24.69 -11.50 9.07
N LYS A 213 -24.29 -11.88 10.27
CA LYS A 213 -25.15 -12.56 11.23
C LYS A 213 -24.98 -11.94 12.61
N VAL A 214 -25.98 -12.09 13.45
CA VAL A 214 -25.97 -11.59 14.81
C VAL A 214 -25.89 -12.77 15.76
N VAL A 215 -24.97 -12.67 16.72
CA VAL A 215 -24.84 -13.56 17.85
C VAL A 215 -25.32 -12.82 19.08
N TRP A 216 -26.32 -13.36 19.76
CA TRP A 216 -26.91 -12.80 20.96
C TRP A 216 -26.48 -13.61 22.17
N LEU A 217 -25.91 -12.94 23.18
CA LEU A 217 -25.63 -13.54 24.47
C LEU A 217 -26.73 -13.12 25.45
N LEU A 218 -27.46 -14.09 25.98
CA LEU A 218 -28.51 -13.87 26.98
C LEU A 218 -27.94 -13.82 28.40
N LEU A 219 -28.67 -13.22 29.34
CA LEU A 219 -28.27 -13.14 30.76
C LEU A 219 -28.12 -14.51 31.42
N ASP A 220 -28.80 -15.54 30.91
CA ASP A 220 -28.67 -16.93 31.37
C ASP A 220 -27.45 -17.66 30.78
N GLY A 221 -26.64 -16.97 29.97
CA GLY A 221 -25.42 -17.48 29.35
C GLY A 221 -25.63 -18.23 28.04
N ARG A 222 -26.87 -18.37 27.54
CA ARG A 222 -27.11 -18.99 26.23
C ARG A 222 -26.75 -18.04 25.09
N GLU A 223 -26.20 -18.62 24.03
CA GLU A 223 -25.97 -17.94 22.76
C GLU A 223 -27.02 -18.33 21.72
N VAL A 224 -27.55 -17.34 21.01
CA VAL A 224 -28.49 -17.54 19.90
C VAL A 224 -27.97 -16.81 18.68
N HIS A 225 -27.97 -17.48 17.53
CA HIS A 225 -27.43 -16.93 16.29
C HIS A 225 -28.52 -16.80 15.22
N THR A 226 -28.42 -15.75 14.41
CA THR A 226 -29.17 -15.65 13.16
C THR A 226 -28.46 -16.43 12.04
N ASP A 227 -29.21 -16.74 10.98
CA ASP A 227 -28.61 -17.14 9.71
C ASP A 227 -27.87 -15.94 9.07
N TRP A 228 -26.98 -16.23 8.10
CA TRP A 228 -26.31 -15.19 7.34
C TRP A 228 -27.30 -14.46 6.43
N MET A 229 -27.29 -13.13 6.48
CA MET A 229 -28.11 -12.27 5.64
C MET A 229 -27.23 -11.39 4.78
N THR A 230 -27.48 -11.36 3.48
CA THR A 230 -26.78 -10.47 2.53
C THR A 230 -27.55 -9.16 2.36
N LYS A 231 -26.83 -8.04 2.38
CA LYS A 231 -27.36 -6.67 2.27
C LYS A 231 -26.40 -5.77 1.51
N GLU A 232 -26.93 -4.64 1.04
CA GLU A 232 -26.19 -3.51 0.46
C GLU A 232 -26.55 -2.17 1.13
N SER A 233 -27.47 -2.19 2.10
CA SER A 233 -27.87 -1.01 2.88
C SER A 233 -26.71 -0.54 3.76
N PRO A 234 -26.54 0.77 4.04
CA PRO A 234 -25.55 1.19 5.02
C PRO A 234 -26.03 0.96 6.46
N PHE A 235 -27.30 0.59 6.66
CA PHE A 235 -27.88 0.42 7.99
C PHE A 235 -28.05 -1.06 8.34
N ILE A 236 -27.60 -1.42 9.54
CA ILE A 236 -27.96 -2.69 10.20
C ILE A 236 -28.73 -2.36 11.47
N TYR A 237 -30.00 -2.80 11.50
CA TYR A 237 -30.81 -2.76 12.70
C TYR A 237 -30.90 -4.18 13.26
N ALA A 238 -30.26 -4.41 14.40
CA ALA A 238 -30.21 -5.72 15.05
C ALA A 238 -31.38 -5.85 16.03
N VAL A 239 -32.27 -6.80 15.74
CA VAL A 239 -33.43 -7.13 16.58
C VAL A 239 -33.43 -8.62 16.85
N TYR A 240 -33.51 -8.99 18.12
CA TYR A 240 -33.71 -10.37 18.52
C TYR A 240 -35.16 -10.78 18.35
N THR A 241 -35.37 -11.88 17.64
CA THR A 241 -36.67 -12.53 17.47
C THR A 241 -36.59 -13.94 18.05
N LYS A 242 -37.46 -14.26 19.02
CA LYS A 242 -37.60 -15.64 19.50
C LYS A 242 -38.10 -16.52 18.34
N LYS A 243 -37.33 -17.54 17.98
CA LYS A 243 -37.80 -18.64 17.13
C LYS A 243 -38.70 -19.56 17.95
#